data_AF-Q7NLE4-F1
#
_entry.id   AF-Q7NLE4-F1
#
_cell.length_a   1.000
_cell.length_b   1.000
_cell.length_c   1.000
_cell.angle_alpha   90.00
_cell.angle_beta   90.00
_cell.angle_gamma   90.00
#
_symmetry.space_group_name_H-M   'P 1'
#
loop_
_entity.id
_entity.type
_entity.pdbx_description
1 polymer ?
#
loop_
_entity_poly.entity_id
_entity_poly.type
_entity_poly.pdbx_seq_one_letter_code
_entity_poly.pdbx_strand_id
1 'polypeptide(L)'
;MDITRAVQSLYERYPFPPDPLSDKPPPGWNWRWSYSFAHSFCRGWRPEPRPIRILDAGCGTGVSTEYLAVQNPEAQVTAIDISEASLALAKRRCAGHANVQFAQMSLTDAGDLEGQFDLINCVGVLHHLADPKAGLAALAAKLAPGGLLHIFVYGELGRWEIRLMQEAIRLLRDGRDPLADGLKVGRALFEALPEDNRLKSADRRWVLENHHDTCFVDMYVQVQEIRYTIPTLFDLIASSGLGFLGFSNPGFWRLERLVGKAPWLLERAATLSDKERFRLIELLDPVVAHYEFFLGAPPLERLELDDDRLDAALPVRSPYLYPWPERQVFDHEYELVELSEAEVAFLQRCNGRQTLGQLRGDIAQARIRELLEHFLLQLAPPPGLLSSKMRV
;
A
#
# COMPACT_ATOMS: atom_id res chain seq x y z
N MET A 1 -27.09 6.07 -14.55
CA MET A 1 -26.98 4.86 -13.70
C MET A 1 -26.22 5.28 -12.46
N ASP A 2 -26.69 4.90 -11.28
CA ASP A 2 -25.98 5.16 -10.02
C ASP A 2 -24.66 4.35 -10.03
N ILE A 3 -23.52 5.05 -10.07
CA ILE A 3 -22.19 4.44 -10.18
C ILE A 3 -21.91 3.56 -8.96
N THR A 4 -22.25 4.02 -7.75
CA THR A 4 -22.02 3.27 -6.52
C THR A 4 -22.77 1.95 -6.54
N ARG A 5 -24.03 1.97 -6.97
CA ARG A 5 -24.84 0.75 -7.12
C ARG A 5 -24.30 -0.18 -8.22
N ALA A 6 -23.77 0.37 -9.31
CA ALA A 6 -23.16 -0.42 -10.37
C ALA A 6 -21.91 -1.16 -9.88
N VAL A 7 -21.04 -0.45 -9.14
CA VAL A 7 -19.81 -1.02 -8.55
C VAL A 7 -20.16 -2.05 -7.49
N GLN A 8 -21.13 -1.75 -6.62
CA GLN A 8 -21.65 -2.72 -5.65
C GLN A 8 -22.12 -3.99 -6.36
N SER A 9 -22.98 -3.86 -7.38
CA SER A 9 -23.50 -5.01 -8.14
C SER A 9 -22.41 -5.84 -8.83
N LEU A 10 -21.28 -5.23 -9.23
CA LEU A 10 -20.14 -5.95 -9.77
C LEU A 10 -19.53 -6.84 -8.69
N TYR A 11 -19.19 -6.28 -7.53
CA TYR A 11 -18.55 -7.02 -6.45
C TYR A 11 -19.48 -7.94 -5.67
N GLU A 12 -20.80 -7.76 -5.77
CA GLU A 12 -21.76 -8.77 -5.28
C GLU A 12 -21.73 -10.04 -6.13
N ARG A 13 -21.54 -9.90 -7.45
CA ARG A 13 -21.50 -11.03 -8.38
C ARG A 13 -20.10 -11.64 -8.48
N TYR A 14 -19.08 -10.81 -8.38
CA TYR A 14 -17.67 -11.16 -8.50
C TYR A 14 -16.89 -10.62 -7.29
N PRO A 15 -17.04 -11.22 -6.10
CA PRO A 15 -16.25 -10.82 -4.94
C PRO A 15 -14.75 -10.85 -5.21
N PHE A 16 -14.05 -9.80 -4.79
CA PHE A 16 -12.63 -9.61 -5.07
C PHE A 16 -11.86 -9.16 -3.81
N PRO A 17 -10.59 -9.57 -3.64
CA PRO A 17 -9.85 -10.51 -4.47
C PRO A 17 -10.32 -11.98 -4.28
N PRO A 18 -10.10 -12.87 -5.26
CA PRO A 18 -10.66 -14.23 -5.24
C PRO A 18 -9.78 -15.25 -4.51
N ASP A 19 -8.88 -14.79 -3.65
CA ASP A 19 -7.98 -15.65 -2.87
C ASP A 19 -8.76 -16.75 -2.13
N PRO A 20 -8.26 -17.98 -2.12
CA PRO A 20 -8.93 -19.06 -1.41
C PRO A 20 -8.99 -18.77 0.10
N LEU A 21 -10.03 -19.28 0.75
CA LEU A 21 -10.10 -19.30 2.22
C LEU A 21 -9.07 -20.30 2.76
N SER A 22 -8.41 -19.93 3.87
CA SER A 22 -7.38 -20.72 4.52
C SER A 22 -7.51 -20.55 6.03
N ASP A 23 -7.29 -21.63 6.79
CA ASP A 23 -7.18 -21.56 8.26
C ASP A 23 -5.74 -21.25 8.71
N LYS A 24 -4.79 -21.21 7.77
CA LYS A 24 -3.40 -20.82 8.03
C LYS A 24 -3.27 -19.30 7.97
N PRO A 25 -2.38 -18.71 8.78
CA PRO A 25 -2.03 -17.30 8.66
C PRO A 25 -1.68 -16.94 7.21
N PRO A 26 -1.95 -15.68 6.81
CA PRO A 26 -1.72 -15.26 5.46
C PRO A 26 -0.21 -15.36 5.13
N PRO A 27 0.16 -15.79 3.91
CA PRO A 27 1.54 -16.10 3.60
C PRO A 27 2.41 -14.85 3.58
N GLY A 28 3.63 -14.96 4.10
CA GLY A 28 4.60 -13.87 4.09
C GLY A 28 4.16 -12.69 4.95
N TRP A 29 4.64 -11.50 4.58
CA TRP A 29 4.41 -10.27 5.32
C TRP A 29 4.32 -9.09 4.35
N ASN A 30 3.48 -8.11 4.66
CA ASN A 30 3.46 -6.81 4.00
C ASN A 30 3.68 -5.70 5.03
N TRP A 31 4.84 -5.06 4.99
CA TRP A 31 5.23 -4.02 5.96
C TRP A 31 4.28 -2.81 5.97
N ARG A 32 3.59 -2.54 4.86
CA ARG A 32 2.62 -1.45 4.74
C ARG A 32 1.40 -1.66 5.62
N TRP A 33 1.10 -2.92 5.94
CA TRP A 33 0.00 -3.36 6.79
C TRP A 33 0.45 -3.61 8.24
N SER A 34 1.72 -3.40 8.58
CA SER A 34 2.18 -3.34 9.95
C SER A 34 2.29 -1.88 10.37
N TYR A 35 1.45 -1.46 11.33
CA TYR A 35 1.43 -0.09 11.83
C TYR A 35 2.81 0.37 12.27
N SER A 36 3.55 -0.47 12.99
CA SER A 36 4.89 -0.11 13.45
C SER A 36 5.86 0.16 12.29
N PHE A 37 5.77 -0.59 11.20
CA PHE A 37 6.63 -0.42 10.02
C PHE A 37 6.18 0.71 9.11
N ALA A 38 4.86 0.83 8.84
CA ALA A 38 4.30 1.99 8.17
C ALA A 38 4.67 3.30 8.89
N HIS A 39 4.59 3.32 10.22
CA HIS A 39 4.98 4.46 11.03
C HIS A 39 6.49 4.71 10.99
N SER A 40 7.32 3.66 11.08
CA SER A 40 8.77 3.81 10.93
C SER A 40 9.18 4.34 9.55
N PHE A 41 8.52 3.88 8.49
CA PHE A 41 8.72 4.38 7.12
C PHE A 41 8.37 5.86 7.01
N CYS A 42 7.17 6.22 7.48
CA CYS A 42 6.61 7.56 7.33
C CYS A 42 7.29 8.59 8.24
N ARG A 43 7.63 8.18 9.46
CA ARG A 43 8.04 9.08 10.56
C ARG A 43 9.50 8.92 10.93
N GLY A 44 10.16 7.83 10.54
CA GLY A 44 11.55 7.54 10.90
C GLY A 44 11.72 6.85 12.26
N TRP A 45 10.63 6.47 12.94
CA TRP A 45 10.70 5.76 14.21
C TRP A 45 9.51 4.81 14.42
N ARG A 46 9.74 3.79 15.23
CA ARG A 46 8.73 2.85 15.72
C ARG A 46 7.87 3.51 16.81
N PRO A 47 6.53 3.47 16.72
CA PRO A 47 5.66 4.04 17.74
C PRO A 47 5.74 3.25 19.05
N GLU A 48 5.42 3.91 20.17
CA GLU A 48 5.32 3.25 21.47
C GLU A 48 4.19 2.18 21.43
N PRO A 49 4.37 1.00 22.05
CA PRO A 49 3.32 -0.01 22.10
C PRO A 49 2.10 0.52 22.86
N ARG A 50 0.96 0.62 22.17
CA ARG A 50 -0.35 0.98 22.75
C ARG A 50 -1.47 0.31 21.95
N PRO A 51 -2.67 0.16 22.52
CA PRO A 51 -3.85 -0.15 21.72
C PRO A 51 -4.02 0.89 20.60
N ILE A 52 -4.26 0.42 19.38
CA ILE A 52 -4.48 1.25 18.20
C ILE A 52 -5.78 0.85 17.51
N ARG A 53 -6.30 1.74 16.67
CA ARG A 53 -7.48 1.50 15.85
C ARG A 53 -7.10 1.54 14.38
N ILE A 54 -7.51 0.52 13.64
CA ILE A 54 -7.26 0.41 12.21
C ILE A 54 -8.59 0.37 11.45
N LEU A 55 -8.70 1.13 10.36
CA LEU A 55 -9.81 1.02 9.41
C LEU A 55 -9.29 0.38 8.11
N ASP A 56 -9.89 -0.72 7.68
CA ASP A 56 -9.72 -1.27 6.34
C ASP A 56 -10.91 -0.82 5.47
N ALA A 57 -10.69 0.23 4.67
CA ALA A 57 -11.70 0.94 3.92
C ALA A 57 -11.84 0.37 2.50
N GLY A 58 -12.88 -0.43 2.28
CA GLY A 58 -13.10 -1.24 1.08
C GLY A 58 -12.33 -2.55 1.17
N CYS A 59 -12.63 -3.34 2.19
CA CYS A 59 -11.87 -4.54 2.55
C CYS A 59 -12.04 -5.72 1.59
N GLY A 60 -13.00 -5.66 0.66
CA GLY A 60 -13.30 -6.74 -0.27
C GLY A 60 -13.56 -8.06 0.46
N THR A 61 -12.91 -9.13 0.00
CA THR A 61 -13.00 -10.47 0.62
C THR A 61 -12.12 -10.66 1.86
N GLY A 62 -11.58 -9.57 2.43
CA GLY A 62 -10.89 -9.54 3.71
C GLY A 62 -9.42 -9.94 3.69
N VAL A 63 -8.78 -10.04 2.52
CA VAL A 63 -7.35 -10.41 2.42
C VAL A 63 -6.49 -9.40 3.17
N SER A 64 -6.60 -8.10 2.88
CA SER A 64 -5.90 -7.05 3.63
C SER A 64 -6.27 -7.05 5.10
N THR A 65 -7.54 -7.27 5.43
CA THR A 65 -8.04 -7.29 6.81
C THR A 65 -7.36 -8.37 7.65
N GLU A 66 -7.19 -9.57 7.08
CA GLU A 66 -6.50 -10.68 7.76
C GLU A 66 -5.05 -10.34 8.08
N TYR A 67 -4.31 -9.77 7.12
CA TYR A 67 -2.95 -9.29 7.36
C TYR A 67 -2.90 -8.17 8.41
N LEU A 68 -3.82 -7.20 8.34
CA LEU A 68 -3.90 -6.11 9.32
C LEU A 68 -4.17 -6.66 10.73
N ALA A 69 -5.02 -7.67 10.87
CA ALA A 69 -5.32 -8.30 12.15
C ALA A 69 -4.14 -9.09 12.72
N VAL A 70 -3.45 -9.87 11.88
CA VAL A 70 -2.31 -10.72 12.28
C VAL A 70 -1.07 -9.91 12.61
N GLN A 71 -0.78 -8.88 11.83
CA GLN A 71 0.45 -8.08 11.99
C GLN A 71 0.35 -7.00 13.07
N ASN A 72 -0.87 -6.71 13.56
CA ASN A 72 -1.14 -5.72 14.60
C ASN A 72 -2.04 -6.35 15.68
N PRO A 73 -1.55 -7.33 16.45
CA PRO A 73 -2.35 -8.03 17.46
C PRO A 73 -2.90 -7.10 18.57
N GLU A 74 -2.31 -5.92 18.74
CA GLU A 74 -2.75 -4.86 19.65
C GLU A 74 -3.87 -3.97 19.08
N ALA A 75 -4.19 -4.11 17.80
CA ALA A 75 -5.13 -3.25 17.09
C ALA A 75 -6.56 -3.77 17.16
N GLN A 76 -7.52 -2.85 17.29
CA GLN A 76 -8.92 -3.10 16.90
C GLN A 76 -9.09 -2.72 15.42
N VAL A 77 -9.41 -3.70 14.58
CA VAL A 77 -9.62 -3.51 13.14
C VAL A 77 -11.12 -3.37 12.85
N THR A 78 -11.49 -2.31 12.17
CA THR A 78 -12.83 -2.12 11.57
C THR A 78 -12.68 -2.27 10.07
N ALA A 79 -13.39 -3.21 9.45
CA ALA A 79 -13.35 -3.45 8.02
C ALA A 79 -14.70 -3.11 7.40
N ILE A 80 -14.70 -2.26 6.37
CA ILE A 80 -15.92 -1.83 5.69
C ILE A 80 -15.87 -2.15 4.21
N ASP A 81 -17.01 -2.53 3.64
CA ASP A 81 -17.18 -2.70 2.20
C ASP A 81 -18.66 -2.47 1.81
N ILE A 82 -18.93 -2.15 0.55
CA ILE A 82 -20.29 -1.98 0.05
C ILE A 82 -20.95 -3.31 -0.32
N SER A 83 -20.16 -4.34 -0.66
CA SER A 83 -20.61 -5.66 -1.10
C SER A 83 -20.83 -6.61 0.08
N GLU A 84 -22.06 -7.06 0.27
CA GLU A 84 -22.43 -8.05 1.27
C GLU A 84 -21.79 -9.42 0.97
N ALA A 85 -21.72 -9.83 -0.29
CA ALA A 85 -21.07 -11.08 -0.71
C ALA A 85 -19.57 -11.06 -0.40
N SER A 86 -18.89 -9.93 -0.65
CA SER A 86 -17.49 -9.74 -0.27
C SER A 86 -17.31 -9.82 1.24
N LEU A 87 -18.15 -9.12 2.02
CA LEU A 87 -18.11 -9.16 3.48
C LEU A 87 -18.40 -10.55 4.06
N ALA A 88 -19.26 -11.34 3.42
CA ALA A 88 -19.53 -12.71 3.84
C ALA A 88 -18.26 -13.57 3.75
N LEU A 89 -17.45 -13.39 2.69
CA LEU A 89 -16.15 -14.06 2.56
C LEU A 89 -15.12 -13.50 3.56
N ALA A 90 -15.09 -12.18 3.74
CA ALA A 90 -14.20 -11.52 4.69
C ALA A 90 -14.43 -12.00 6.13
N LYS A 91 -15.69 -12.09 6.56
CA LYS A 91 -16.08 -12.63 7.88
C LYS A 91 -15.63 -14.07 8.07
N ARG A 92 -15.71 -14.90 7.02
CA ARG A 92 -15.24 -16.28 7.07
C ARG A 92 -13.71 -16.36 7.16
N ARG A 93 -13.00 -15.55 6.37
CA ARG A 93 -11.54 -15.45 6.39
C ARG A 93 -11.03 -15.03 7.76
N CYS A 94 -11.65 -14.00 8.35
CA CYS A 94 -11.23 -13.45 9.62
C CYS A 94 -11.93 -14.07 10.84
N ALA A 95 -12.58 -15.23 10.71
CA ALA A 95 -13.35 -15.84 11.81
C ALA A 95 -12.51 -16.15 13.06
N GLY A 96 -11.19 -16.36 12.90
CA GLY A 96 -10.25 -16.57 14.01
C GLY A 96 -9.72 -15.29 14.67
N HIS A 97 -10.08 -14.10 14.17
CA HIS A 97 -9.54 -12.82 14.62
C HIS A 97 -10.58 -12.02 15.39
N ALA A 98 -10.62 -12.21 16.72
CA ALA A 98 -11.56 -11.53 17.61
C ALA A 98 -11.41 -9.99 17.64
N ASN A 99 -10.28 -9.47 17.16
CA ASN A 99 -10.01 -8.04 17.06
C ASN A 99 -10.53 -7.39 15.77
N VAL A 100 -11.32 -8.10 14.95
CA VAL A 100 -11.87 -7.59 13.69
C VAL A 100 -13.40 -7.42 13.79
N GLN A 101 -13.90 -6.29 13.32
CA GLN A 101 -15.33 -6.02 13.17
C GLN A 101 -15.63 -5.60 11.73
N PHE A 102 -16.82 -5.97 11.24
CA PHE A 102 -17.23 -5.72 9.85
C PHE A 102 -18.50 -4.88 9.79
N ALA A 103 -18.56 -3.93 8.85
CA ALA A 103 -19.78 -3.20 8.52
C ALA A 103 -19.98 -3.07 7.01
N GLN A 104 -21.22 -3.23 6.55
CA GLN A 104 -21.57 -2.90 5.18
C GLN A 104 -21.77 -1.39 5.08
N MET A 105 -20.88 -0.69 4.36
CA MET A 105 -20.82 0.76 4.38
C MET A 105 -20.06 1.30 3.15
N SER A 106 -20.54 2.41 2.59
CA SER A 106 -19.79 3.19 1.60
C SER A 106 -18.70 4.00 2.28
N LEU A 107 -17.55 4.16 1.62
CA LEU A 107 -16.46 5.01 2.14
C LEU A 107 -16.91 6.45 2.37
N THR A 108 -17.88 6.95 1.60
CA THR A 108 -18.47 8.29 1.79
C THR A 108 -19.18 8.45 3.14
N ASP A 109 -19.59 7.34 3.74
CA ASP A 109 -20.35 7.28 4.98
C ASP A 109 -19.44 6.93 6.17
N ALA A 110 -18.11 6.84 5.95
CA ALA A 110 -17.12 6.55 6.99
C ALA A 110 -17.16 7.57 8.15
N GLY A 111 -17.74 8.76 7.92
CA GLY A 111 -18.06 9.76 8.94
C GLY A 111 -18.88 9.20 10.11
N ASP A 112 -19.74 8.21 9.86
CA ASP A 112 -20.66 7.62 10.83
C ASP A 112 -19.97 6.61 11.76
N LEU A 113 -18.75 6.17 11.44
CA LEU A 113 -17.96 5.31 12.33
C LEU A 113 -17.59 6.08 13.61
N GLU A 114 -17.56 5.40 14.75
CA GLU A 114 -17.17 6.04 16.00
C GLU A 114 -15.65 6.26 16.10
N GLY A 115 -15.22 7.38 16.70
CA GLY A 115 -13.81 7.64 17.02
C GLY A 115 -12.91 7.92 15.81
N GLN A 116 -11.60 7.81 15.99
CA GLN A 116 -10.60 8.01 14.94
C GLN A 116 -9.67 6.79 14.83
N PHE A 117 -8.93 6.69 13.73
CA PHE A 117 -8.05 5.57 13.42
C PHE A 117 -6.59 6.02 13.31
N ASP A 118 -5.68 5.23 13.89
CA ASP A 118 -4.23 5.45 13.81
C ASP A 118 -3.67 5.06 12.44
N LEU A 119 -4.30 4.05 11.81
CA LEU A 119 -4.01 3.63 10.44
C LEU A 119 -5.33 3.41 9.69
N ILE A 120 -5.45 4.00 8.51
CA ILE A 120 -6.49 3.68 7.55
C ILE A 120 -5.80 3.03 6.34
N ASN A 121 -6.24 1.84 5.96
CA ASN A 121 -5.82 1.16 4.74
C ASN A 121 -6.94 1.29 3.70
N CYS A 122 -6.63 1.84 2.53
CA CYS A 122 -7.58 2.02 1.43
C CYS A 122 -6.91 1.63 0.10
N VAL A 123 -6.84 0.33 -0.14
CA VAL A 123 -6.05 -0.25 -1.22
C VAL A 123 -6.98 -0.79 -2.30
N GLY A 124 -6.91 -0.25 -3.53
CA GLY A 124 -7.71 -0.79 -4.63
C GLY A 124 -9.13 -0.21 -4.74
N VAL A 125 -9.43 0.92 -4.09
CA VAL A 125 -10.83 1.33 -3.86
C VAL A 125 -11.19 2.69 -4.45
N LEU A 126 -10.43 3.76 -4.10
CA LEU A 126 -10.82 5.14 -4.40
C LEU A 126 -11.10 5.40 -5.89
N HIS A 127 -10.45 4.68 -6.81
CA HIS A 127 -10.65 4.84 -8.25
C HIS A 127 -11.97 4.26 -8.78
N HIS A 128 -12.67 3.44 -7.99
CA HIS A 128 -14.00 2.94 -8.33
C HIS A 128 -15.13 3.85 -7.83
N LEU A 129 -14.84 4.86 -7.03
CA LEU A 129 -15.86 5.79 -6.54
C LEU A 129 -16.38 6.70 -7.65
N ALA A 130 -17.64 7.11 -7.51
CA ALA A 130 -18.24 8.18 -8.31
C ALA A 130 -17.54 9.53 -8.03
N ASP A 131 -17.23 9.78 -6.76
CA ASP A 131 -16.46 10.95 -6.30
C ASP A 131 -15.33 10.48 -5.35
N PRO A 132 -14.12 10.22 -5.89
CA PRO A 132 -12.97 9.81 -5.08
C PRO A 132 -12.54 10.88 -4.07
N LYS A 133 -12.78 12.16 -4.35
CA LYS A 133 -12.39 13.26 -3.44
C LYS A 133 -13.29 13.25 -2.21
N ALA A 134 -14.60 13.05 -2.39
CA ALA A 134 -15.53 12.89 -1.27
C ALA A 134 -15.19 11.67 -0.41
N GLY A 135 -14.88 10.53 -1.03
CA GLY A 135 -14.44 9.33 -0.29
C GLY A 135 -13.14 9.57 0.48
N LEU A 136 -12.14 10.17 -0.15
CA LEU A 136 -10.87 10.49 0.51
C LEU A 136 -11.05 11.50 1.66
N ALA A 137 -11.90 12.51 1.49
CA ALA A 137 -12.21 13.48 2.53
C ALA A 137 -12.92 12.84 3.73
N ALA A 138 -13.86 11.91 3.49
CA ALA A 138 -14.52 11.14 4.55
C ALA A 138 -13.51 10.31 5.35
N LEU A 139 -12.58 9.62 4.68
CA LEU A 139 -11.50 8.88 5.35
C LEU A 139 -10.55 9.81 6.11
N ALA A 140 -10.14 10.94 5.52
CA ALA A 140 -9.26 11.91 6.14
C ALA A 140 -9.84 12.47 7.45
N ALA A 141 -11.15 12.70 7.52
CA ALA A 141 -11.84 13.17 8.72
C ALA A 141 -11.82 12.14 9.87
N LYS A 142 -11.63 10.85 9.56
CA LYS A 142 -11.53 9.75 10.54
C LYS A 142 -10.11 9.45 10.97
N LEU A 143 -9.11 10.10 10.38
CA LEU A 143 -7.71 9.88 10.73
C LEU A 143 -7.39 10.58 12.06
N ALA A 144 -6.78 9.84 12.99
CA ALA A 144 -6.29 10.42 14.23
C ALA A 144 -5.17 11.43 13.94
N PRO A 145 -4.93 12.43 14.80
CA PRO A 145 -3.72 13.25 14.72
C PRO A 145 -2.49 12.35 14.61
N GLY A 146 -1.55 12.67 13.73
CA GLY A 146 -0.36 11.85 13.49
C GLY A 146 -0.61 10.48 12.81
N GLY A 147 -1.87 10.09 12.61
CA GLY A 147 -2.26 8.85 11.96
C GLY A 147 -1.89 8.80 10.47
N LEU A 148 -1.88 7.59 9.93
CA LEU A 148 -1.44 7.28 8.57
C LEU A 148 -2.60 6.76 7.72
N LEU A 149 -2.67 7.19 6.47
CA LEU A 149 -3.60 6.69 5.48
C LEU A 149 -2.81 6.08 4.32
N HIS A 150 -2.86 4.76 4.19
CA HIS A 150 -2.25 3.99 3.11
C HIS A 150 -3.20 3.88 1.93
N ILE A 151 -2.77 4.28 0.74
CA ILE A 151 -3.62 4.35 -0.46
C ILE A 151 -2.98 3.62 -1.63
N PHE A 152 -3.79 2.87 -2.37
CA PHE A 152 -3.45 2.37 -3.70
C PHE A 152 -4.50 2.83 -4.72
N VAL A 153 -4.07 3.43 -5.83
CA VAL A 153 -4.93 3.82 -6.96
C VAL A 153 -4.27 3.56 -8.32
N TYR A 154 -5.08 3.40 -9.36
CA TYR A 154 -4.55 3.07 -10.69
C TYR A 154 -3.85 4.22 -11.41
N GLY A 155 -2.75 3.88 -12.08
CA GLY A 155 -1.97 4.76 -12.94
C GLY A 155 -2.51 4.77 -14.36
N GLU A 156 -2.53 5.95 -14.97
CA GLU A 156 -3.01 6.18 -16.34
C GLU A 156 -2.05 5.61 -17.38
N LEU A 157 -0.75 5.92 -17.25
CA LEU A 157 0.23 5.58 -18.27
C LEU A 157 0.53 4.08 -18.29
N GLY A 158 0.81 3.44 -17.14
CA GLY A 158 1.14 2.02 -17.10
C GLY A 158 -0.04 1.07 -17.36
N ARG A 159 -1.28 1.58 -17.42
CA ARG A 159 -2.50 0.81 -17.73
C ARG A 159 -3.09 1.13 -19.11
N TRP A 160 -2.33 1.80 -19.98
CA TRP A 160 -2.87 2.22 -21.27
C TRP A 160 -3.34 1.04 -22.14
N GLU A 161 -2.66 -0.12 -22.12
CA GLU A 161 -3.13 -1.33 -22.82
C GLU A 161 -4.47 -1.83 -22.24
N ILE A 162 -4.59 -1.86 -20.91
CA ILE A 162 -5.81 -2.30 -20.22
C ILE A 162 -6.98 -1.41 -20.62
N ARG A 163 -6.79 -0.09 -20.60
CA ARG A 163 -7.80 0.88 -21.03
C ARG A 163 -8.26 0.65 -22.47
N LEU A 164 -7.33 0.40 -23.40
CA LEU A 164 -7.70 0.12 -24.79
C LEU A 164 -8.53 -1.16 -24.91
N MET A 165 -8.17 -2.21 -24.17
CA MET A 165 -8.96 -3.44 -24.15
C MET A 165 -10.34 -3.22 -23.51
N GLN A 166 -10.42 -2.51 -22.38
CA GLN A 166 -11.69 -2.12 -21.76
C GLN A 166 -12.59 -1.36 -22.74
N GLU A 167 -12.03 -0.42 -23.52
CA GLU A 167 -12.77 0.32 -24.55
C GLU A 167 -13.24 -0.59 -25.69
N ALA A 168 -12.38 -1.47 -26.20
CA ALA A 168 -12.74 -2.45 -27.21
C ALA A 168 -13.88 -3.38 -26.76
N ILE A 169 -13.83 -3.87 -25.51
CA ILE A 169 -14.90 -4.67 -24.91
C ILE A 169 -16.20 -3.87 -24.83
N ARG A 170 -16.15 -2.60 -24.38
CA ARG A 170 -17.34 -1.74 -24.30
C ARG A 170 -17.99 -1.48 -25.65
N LEU A 171 -17.21 -1.40 -26.73
CA LEU A 171 -17.72 -1.22 -28.10
C LEU A 171 -18.41 -2.47 -28.66
N LEU A 172 -17.99 -3.66 -28.23
CA LEU A 172 -18.45 -4.94 -28.77
C LEU A 172 -19.49 -5.65 -27.91
N ARG A 173 -19.54 -5.36 -26.60
CA ARG A 173 -20.49 -5.98 -25.68
C ARG A 173 -21.91 -5.52 -25.94
N ASP A 174 -22.87 -6.41 -25.69
CA ASP A 174 -24.28 -6.09 -25.65
C ASP A 174 -24.68 -5.38 -24.34
N GLY A 175 -25.83 -4.72 -24.36
CA GLY A 175 -26.33 -3.94 -23.22
C GLY A 175 -27.17 -4.74 -22.22
N ARG A 176 -27.38 -6.04 -22.41
CA ARG A 176 -28.34 -6.84 -21.60
C ARG A 176 -27.72 -7.33 -20.30
N ASP A 177 -26.53 -7.93 -20.37
CA ASP A 177 -25.70 -8.27 -19.21
C ASP A 177 -24.25 -7.79 -19.46
N PRO A 178 -23.97 -6.51 -19.17
CA PRO A 178 -22.67 -5.91 -19.51
C PRO A 178 -21.46 -6.57 -18.85
N LEU A 179 -21.66 -7.32 -17.75
CA LEU A 179 -20.60 -8.03 -17.04
C LEU A 179 -20.32 -9.39 -17.68
N ALA A 180 -21.34 -10.25 -17.84
CA ALA A 180 -21.14 -11.57 -18.42
C ALA A 180 -20.77 -11.50 -19.90
N ASP A 181 -21.43 -10.62 -20.65
CA ASP A 181 -21.12 -10.45 -22.07
C ASP A 181 -19.75 -9.78 -22.25
N GLY A 182 -19.41 -8.80 -21.41
CA GLY A 182 -18.09 -8.18 -21.42
C GLY A 182 -16.95 -9.17 -21.14
N LEU A 183 -17.14 -10.08 -20.18
CA LEU A 183 -16.21 -11.17 -19.90
C LEU A 183 -16.03 -12.10 -21.12
N LYS A 184 -17.15 -12.53 -21.71
CA LYS A 184 -17.15 -13.40 -22.91
C LYS A 184 -16.45 -12.73 -24.09
N VAL A 185 -16.81 -11.47 -24.39
CA VAL A 185 -16.24 -10.67 -25.47
C VAL A 185 -14.75 -10.44 -25.24
N GLY A 186 -14.35 -10.07 -24.03
CA GLY A 186 -12.95 -9.83 -23.69
C GLY A 186 -12.08 -11.07 -23.89
N ARG A 187 -12.52 -12.23 -23.42
CA ARG A 187 -11.81 -13.50 -23.64
C ARG A 187 -11.69 -13.84 -25.13
N ALA A 188 -12.79 -13.69 -25.88
CA ALA A 188 -12.78 -13.94 -27.32
C ALA A 188 -11.84 -12.98 -28.07
N LEU A 189 -11.74 -11.71 -27.65
CA LEU A 189 -10.80 -10.74 -28.22
C LEU A 189 -9.35 -11.18 -28.01
N PHE A 190 -8.95 -11.53 -26.77
CA PHE A 190 -7.59 -11.98 -26.49
C PHE A 190 -7.22 -13.25 -27.25
N GLU A 191 -8.17 -14.19 -27.38
CA GLU A 191 -7.96 -15.40 -28.17
C GLU A 191 -7.76 -15.09 -29.66
N ALA A 192 -8.62 -14.25 -30.24
CA ALA A 192 -8.64 -13.96 -31.67
C ALA A 192 -7.54 -12.99 -32.15
N LEU A 193 -6.96 -12.17 -31.27
CA LEU A 193 -5.90 -11.24 -31.64
C LEU A 193 -4.63 -11.99 -32.13
N PRO A 194 -3.91 -11.47 -33.14
CA PRO A 194 -2.61 -12.00 -33.56
C PRO A 194 -1.63 -12.11 -32.39
N GLU A 195 -0.75 -13.11 -32.42
CA GLU A 195 0.20 -13.37 -31.32
C GLU A 195 1.17 -12.20 -31.05
N ASP A 196 1.53 -11.44 -32.09
CA ASP A 196 2.40 -10.26 -32.00
C ASP A 196 1.64 -8.97 -31.65
N ASN A 197 0.32 -9.04 -31.43
CA ASN A 197 -0.47 -7.90 -31.01
C ASN A 197 -0.01 -7.40 -29.63
N ARG A 198 0.20 -6.09 -29.51
CA ARG A 198 0.72 -5.47 -28.28
C ARG A 198 -0.20 -5.66 -27.06
N LEU A 199 -1.53 -5.61 -27.25
CA LEU A 199 -2.48 -5.81 -26.15
C LEU A 199 -2.44 -7.26 -25.64
N LYS A 200 -2.41 -8.23 -26.57
CA LYS A 200 -2.28 -9.66 -26.24
C LYS A 200 -0.94 -9.95 -25.56
N SER A 201 0.16 -9.39 -26.07
CA SER A 201 1.49 -9.51 -25.47
C SER A 201 1.57 -8.92 -24.06
N ALA A 202 0.92 -7.77 -23.83
CA ALA A 202 0.87 -7.13 -22.52
C ALA A 202 0.06 -7.92 -21.49
N ASP A 203 -1.02 -8.60 -21.93
CA ASP A 203 -1.85 -9.47 -21.09
C ASP A 203 -1.13 -10.75 -20.66
N ARG A 204 -0.12 -11.22 -21.40
CA ARG A 204 0.71 -12.37 -20.97
C ARG A 204 1.32 -12.19 -19.58
N ARG A 205 1.48 -10.94 -19.12
CA ARG A 205 1.92 -10.61 -17.74
C ARG A 205 0.88 -10.99 -16.68
N TRP A 206 -0.40 -10.99 -17.04
CA TRP A 206 -1.56 -11.18 -16.15
C TRP A 206 -2.35 -12.45 -16.47
N VAL A 207 -1.95 -13.22 -17.49
CA VAL A 207 -2.72 -14.34 -18.05
C VAL A 207 -3.11 -15.37 -16.98
N LEU A 208 -2.21 -15.67 -16.04
CA LEU A 208 -2.46 -16.63 -14.97
C LEU A 208 -3.60 -16.18 -14.05
N GLU A 209 -3.61 -14.90 -13.69
CA GLU A 209 -4.64 -14.30 -12.84
C GLU A 209 -5.97 -14.20 -13.61
N ASN A 210 -5.90 -13.77 -14.87
CA ASN A 210 -7.04 -13.56 -15.75
C ASN A 210 -7.77 -14.83 -16.19
N HIS A 211 -7.26 -16.02 -15.89
CA HIS A 211 -8.06 -17.24 -16.01
C HIS A 211 -9.24 -17.24 -15.04
N HIS A 212 -9.14 -16.56 -13.89
CA HIS A 212 -10.29 -16.36 -13.01
C HIS A 212 -11.20 -15.25 -13.54
N ASP A 213 -12.49 -15.55 -13.62
CA ASP A 213 -13.50 -14.59 -14.09
C ASP A 213 -13.54 -13.33 -13.23
N THR A 214 -13.35 -13.47 -11.92
CA THR A 214 -13.28 -12.35 -10.96
C THR A 214 -12.14 -11.39 -11.30
N CYS A 215 -10.92 -11.90 -11.52
CA CYS A 215 -9.77 -11.09 -11.92
C CYS A 215 -9.99 -10.44 -13.30
N PHE A 216 -10.51 -11.20 -14.27
CA PHE A 216 -10.76 -10.67 -15.61
C PHE A 216 -11.80 -9.54 -15.60
N VAL A 217 -12.89 -9.73 -14.85
CA VAL A 217 -13.93 -8.71 -14.68
C VAL A 217 -13.37 -7.49 -13.95
N ASP A 218 -12.59 -7.71 -12.89
CA ASP A 218 -11.96 -6.66 -12.10
C ASP A 218 -10.96 -5.83 -12.91
N MET A 219 -10.30 -6.42 -13.90
CA MET A 219 -9.35 -5.68 -14.74
C MET A 219 -9.98 -5.08 -16.00
N TYR A 220 -10.81 -5.82 -16.73
CA TYR A 220 -11.20 -5.46 -18.10
C TYR A 220 -12.68 -5.11 -18.28
N VAL A 221 -13.55 -5.48 -17.33
CA VAL A 221 -15.00 -5.30 -17.46
C VAL A 221 -15.56 -4.32 -16.43
N GLN A 222 -14.68 -3.68 -15.66
CA GLN A 222 -15.04 -2.69 -14.64
C GLN A 222 -16.01 -1.62 -15.12
N VAL A 223 -16.95 -1.30 -14.23
CA VAL A 223 -18.03 -0.33 -14.48
C VAL A 223 -17.59 1.10 -14.24
N GLN A 224 -16.61 1.31 -13.36
CA GLN A 224 -16.06 2.62 -13.01
C GLN A 224 -14.56 2.46 -12.70
N GLU A 225 -13.72 3.23 -13.39
CA GLU A 225 -12.28 3.24 -13.15
C GLU A 225 -11.72 4.64 -13.46
N ILE A 226 -11.29 5.34 -12.42
CA ILE A 226 -10.55 6.59 -12.53
C ILE A 226 -9.06 6.28 -12.47
N ARG A 227 -8.34 6.73 -13.48
CA ARG A 227 -6.90 6.55 -13.61
C ARG A 227 -6.19 7.88 -13.40
N TYR A 228 -5.06 7.84 -12.73
CA TYR A 228 -4.32 9.04 -12.33
C TYR A 228 -3.03 9.19 -13.12
N THR A 229 -2.68 10.42 -13.44
CA THR A 229 -1.29 10.85 -13.66
C THR A 229 -0.77 11.54 -12.39
N ILE A 230 0.54 11.79 -12.26
CA ILE A 230 1.08 12.54 -11.12
C ILE A 230 0.32 13.87 -10.88
N PRO A 231 0.04 14.72 -11.89
CA PRO A 231 -0.76 15.92 -11.70
C PRO A 231 -2.11 15.68 -11.03
N THR A 232 -2.93 14.79 -11.59
CA THR A 232 -4.28 14.50 -11.08
C THR A 232 -4.26 13.74 -9.76
N LEU A 233 -3.22 12.94 -9.51
CA LEU A 233 -3.02 12.26 -8.23
C LEU A 233 -2.79 13.28 -7.12
N PHE A 234 -1.91 14.25 -7.35
CA PHE A 234 -1.67 15.30 -6.36
C PHE A 234 -2.87 16.24 -6.18
N ASP A 235 -3.74 16.38 -7.19
CA ASP A 235 -5.00 17.10 -7.03
C ASP A 235 -6.01 16.32 -6.15
N LEU A 236 -6.01 14.99 -6.22
CA LEU A 236 -6.74 14.13 -5.28
C LEU A 236 -6.17 14.28 -3.88
N ILE A 237 -4.85 14.14 -3.71
CA ILE A 237 -4.17 14.26 -2.42
C ILE A 237 -4.46 15.62 -1.76
N ALA A 238 -4.33 16.71 -2.52
CA ALA A 238 -4.58 18.06 -2.01
C ALA A 238 -6.02 18.26 -1.51
N SER A 239 -7.00 17.55 -2.09
CA SER A 239 -8.40 17.65 -1.66
C SER A 239 -8.67 17.07 -0.27
N SER A 240 -7.76 16.24 0.26
CA SER A 240 -7.90 15.62 1.58
C SER A 240 -7.46 16.52 2.74
N GLY A 241 -6.63 17.54 2.46
CA GLY A 241 -5.94 18.31 3.51
C GLY A 241 -4.84 17.54 4.27
N LEU A 242 -4.57 16.29 3.91
CA LEU A 242 -3.51 15.48 4.50
C LEU A 242 -2.15 15.78 3.86
N GLY A 243 -1.07 15.58 4.62
CA GLY A 243 0.28 15.69 4.09
C GLY A 243 0.70 14.42 3.34
N PHE A 244 1.38 14.58 2.21
CA PHE A 244 1.98 13.48 1.47
C PHE A 244 3.26 13.01 2.15
N LEU A 245 3.33 11.73 2.52
CA LEU A 245 4.46 11.14 3.26
C LEU A 245 5.42 10.35 2.35
N GLY A 246 5.01 10.08 1.11
CA GLY A 246 5.84 9.41 0.11
C GLY A 246 5.16 8.20 -0.52
N PHE A 247 5.69 7.79 -1.68
CA PHE A 247 5.33 6.52 -2.30
C PHE A 247 5.94 5.34 -1.54
N SER A 248 5.25 4.21 -1.52
CA SER A 248 5.71 3.00 -0.82
C SER A 248 6.93 2.33 -1.48
N ASN A 249 7.29 2.72 -2.71
CA ASN A 249 8.42 2.22 -3.48
C ASN A 249 9.40 3.37 -3.83
N PRO A 250 10.00 4.05 -2.84
CA PRO A 250 10.77 5.28 -3.06
C PRO A 250 11.93 5.11 -4.06
N GLY A 251 12.50 3.90 -4.16
CA GLY A 251 13.56 3.58 -5.12
C GLY A 251 13.16 3.79 -6.59
N PHE A 252 11.89 3.54 -6.94
CA PHE A 252 11.36 3.78 -8.28
C PHE A 252 11.40 5.28 -8.65
N TRP A 253 11.17 6.13 -7.65
CA TRP A 253 11.05 7.58 -7.75
C TRP A 253 12.39 8.33 -7.63
N ARG A 254 13.52 7.62 -7.75
CA ARG A 254 14.86 8.21 -7.89
C ARG A 254 15.17 8.49 -9.35
N LEU A 255 15.34 9.76 -9.70
CA LEU A 255 15.58 10.22 -11.08
C LEU A 255 16.91 9.70 -11.63
N GLU A 256 17.90 9.48 -10.75
CA GLU A 256 19.23 8.95 -11.04
C GLU A 256 19.18 7.60 -11.76
N ARG A 257 18.14 6.79 -11.51
CA ARG A 257 17.91 5.51 -12.18
C ARG A 257 17.74 5.67 -13.70
N LEU A 258 17.18 6.78 -14.15
CA LEU A 258 16.82 7.02 -15.55
C LEU A 258 17.87 7.87 -16.26
N VAL A 259 18.35 8.94 -15.61
CA VAL A 259 19.23 9.94 -16.25
C VAL A 259 20.57 10.13 -15.55
N GLY A 260 20.92 9.29 -14.58
CA GLY A 260 22.17 9.41 -13.81
C GLY A 260 23.45 9.33 -14.63
N LYS A 261 23.40 8.77 -15.85
CA LYS A 261 24.52 8.78 -16.81
C LYS A 261 24.81 10.17 -17.40
N ALA A 262 23.93 11.15 -17.18
CA ALA A 262 24.05 12.52 -17.67
C ALA A 262 23.87 13.52 -16.51
N PRO A 263 24.95 13.81 -15.73
CA PRO A 263 24.87 14.65 -14.53
C PRO A 263 24.23 16.02 -14.74
N TRP A 264 24.46 16.64 -15.90
CA TRP A 264 23.87 17.93 -16.25
C TRP A 264 22.33 17.92 -16.31
N LEU A 265 21.69 16.76 -16.55
CA LEU A 265 20.24 16.60 -16.47
C LEU A 265 19.77 16.60 -15.01
N LEU A 266 20.53 15.98 -14.11
CA LEU A 266 20.25 16.00 -12.67
C LEU A 266 20.40 17.42 -12.12
N GLU A 267 21.44 18.16 -12.54
CA GLU A 267 21.63 19.57 -12.18
C GLU A 267 20.44 20.43 -12.62
N ARG A 268 19.92 20.22 -13.84
CA ARG A 268 18.69 20.90 -14.30
C ARG A 268 17.47 20.51 -13.46
N ALA A 269 17.31 19.22 -13.19
CA ALA A 269 16.19 18.70 -12.44
C ALA A 269 16.21 19.09 -10.94
N ALA A 270 17.36 19.53 -10.41
CA ALA A 270 17.49 20.00 -9.03
C ALA A 270 16.61 21.24 -8.73
N THR A 271 16.22 21.98 -9.76
CA THR A 271 15.32 23.15 -9.64
C THR A 271 13.83 22.79 -9.62
N LEU A 272 13.48 21.54 -9.96
CA LEU A 272 12.10 21.08 -9.98
C LEU A 272 11.58 20.82 -8.57
N SER A 273 10.30 21.15 -8.35
CA SER A 273 9.56 20.67 -7.19
C SER A 273 9.46 19.15 -7.17
N ASP A 274 9.16 18.56 -6.02
CA ASP A 274 9.00 17.10 -5.92
C ASP A 274 7.89 16.57 -6.84
N LYS A 275 6.76 17.30 -6.96
CA LYS A 275 5.66 16.95 -7.89
C LYS A 275 6.14 16.94 -9.35
N GLU A 276 6.94 17.93 -9.75
CA GLU A 276 7.52 17.99 -11.10
C GLU A 276 8.55 16.88 -11.32
N ARG A 277 9.36 16.55 -10.32
CA ARG A 277 10.32 15.44 -10.38
C ARG A 277 9.61 14.10 -10.55
N PHE A 278 8.55 13.84 -9.76
CA PHE A 278 7.74 12.62 -9.92
C PHE A 278 7.08 12.58 -11.30
N ARG A 279 6.58 13.70 -11.81
CA ARG A 279 6.01 13.74 -13.16
C ARG A 279 7.06 13.49 -14.23
N LEU A 280 8.27 14.02 -14.08
CA LEU A 280 9.36 13.75 -15.01
C LEU A 280 9.69 12.25 -15.04
N ILE A 281 9.75 11.60 -13.87
CA ILE A 281 9.98 10.16 -13.76
C ILE A 281 8.83 9.38 -14.42
N GLU A 282 7.57 9.73 -14.14
CA GLU A 282 6.39 9.09 -14.75
C GLU A 282 6.41 9.20 -16.29
N LEU A 283 6.87 10.33 -16.84
CA LEU A 283 7.00 10.54 -18.28
C LEU A 283 8.13 9.70 -18.92
N LEU A 284 9.25 9.56 -18.22
CA LEU A 284 10.43 8.85 -18.70
C LEU A 284 10.35 7.33 -18.48
N ASP A 285 9.53 6.89 -17.53
CA ASP A 285 9.30 5.49 -17.19
C ASP A 285 7.79 5.19 -16.99
N PRO A 286 7.01 5.13 -18.08
CA PRO A 286 5.54 5.05 -18.04
C PRO A 286 5.01 3.64 -17.71
N VAL A 287 5.75 2.86 -16.92
CA VAL A 287 5.39 1.48 -16.52
C VAL A 287 4.53 1.42 -15.27
N VAL A 288 4.37 2.53 -14.56
CA VAL A 288 3.60 2.62 -13.30
C VAL A 288 2.12 2.34 -13.56
N ALA A 289 1.70 1.11 -13.28
CA ALA A 289 0.31 0.69 -13.42
C ALA A 289 -0.55 1.12 -12.22
N HIS A 290 0.06 1.46 -11.09
CA HIS A 290 -0.63 1.95 -9.90
C HIS A 290 0.30 2.83 -9.06
N TYR A 291 -0.30 3.73 -8.29
CA TYR A 291 0.36 4.51 -7.24
C TYR A 291 -0.01 3.92 -5.90
N GLU A 292 1.01 3.67 -5.08
CA GLU A 292 0.83 3.26 -3.69
C GLU A 292 1.65 4.18 -2.79
N PHE A 293 1.01 4.80 -1.81
CA PHE A 293 1.61 5.88 -1.02
C PHE A 293 0.93 6.05 0.33
N PHE A 294 1.59 6.84 1.19
CA PHE A 294 1.07 7.22 2.49
C PHE A 294 0.73 8.70 2.54
N LEU A 295 -0.40 9.01 3.17
CA LEU A 295 -0.78 10.33 3.64
C LEU A 295 -0.80 10.34 5.17
N GLY A 296 -0.76 11.51 5.79
CA GLY A 296 -0.97 11.62 7.24
C GLY A 296 -1.65 12.90 7.68
N ALA A 297 -2.27 12.84 8.86
CA ALA A 297 -2.83 14.01 9.52
C ALA A 297 -1.78 14.68 10.43
N PRO A 298 -1.66 16.02 10.42
CA PRO A 298 -0.81 16.72 11.36
C PRO A 298 -1.08 16.33 12.83
N PRO A 299 -0.04 16.28 13.68
CA PRO A 299 1.36 16.61 13.40
C PRO A 299 2.11 15.49 12.63
N LEU A 300 2.88 15.90 11.61
CA LEU A 300 3.67 15.01 10.73
C LEU A 300 5.18 15.04 11.00
N GLU A 301 5.58 15.36 12.22
CA GLU A 301 6.98 15.40 12.64
C GLU A 301 7.70 14.09 12.27
N ARG A 302 8.80 14.21 11.52
CA ARG A 302 9.70 13.11 11.16
C ARG A 302 10.97 13.24 12.00
N LEU A 303 11.48 12.12 12.51
CA LEU A 303 12.68 12.12 13.35
C LEU A 303 13.86 12.08 12.41
N GLU A 304 14.49 13.23 12.24
CA GLU A 304 15.82 13.29 11.67
C GLU A 304 16.79 12.62 12.64
N LEU A 305 17.41 11.53 12.17
CA LEU A 305 18.36 10.71 12.90
C LEU A 305 19.77 11.15 12.52
N ASP A 306 20.26 12.21 13.17
CA ASP A 306 21.71 12.45 13.23
C ASP A 306 22.43 11.32 13.97
N ASP A 307 23.76 11.33 13.95
CA ASP A 307 24.56 10.23 14.52
C ASP A 307 24.38 10.10 16.04
N ASP A 308 24.18 11.21 16.76
CA ASP A 308 23.96 11.20 18.21
C ASP A 308 22.59 10.59 18.56
N ARG A 309 21.53 10.97 17.84
CA ARG A 309 20.18 10.42 18.00
C ARG A 309 20.11 8.98 17.56
N LEU A 310 20.86 8.60 16.52
CA LEU A 310 20.97 7.22 16.09
C LEU A 310 21.57 6.38 17.23
N ASP A 311 22.70 6.78 17.81
CA ASP A 311 23.32 6.03 18.91
C ASP A 311 22.43 5.99 20.17
N ALA A 312 21.64 7.02 20.43
CA ALA A 312 20.71 7.05 21.56
C ALA A 312 19.45 6.18 21.35
N ALA A 313 19.09 5.84 20.11
CA ALA A 313 17.87 5.10 19.81
C ALA A 313 17.91 3.64 20.27
N LEU A 314 16.72 3.08 20.52
CA LEU A 314 16.53 1.70 20.96
C LEU A 314 16.20 0.82 19.74
N PRO A 315 17.12 -0.03 19.26
CA PRO A 315 16.88 -0.83 18.08
C PRO A 315 16.02 -2.06 18.41
N VAL A 316 15.08 -2.35 17.53
CA VAL A 316 14.19 -3.52 17.57
C VAL A 316 14.33 -4.25 16.25
N ARG A 317 14.79 -5.50 16.28
CA ARG A 317 14.89 -6.35 15.09
C ARG A 317 13.51 -6.54 14.45
N SER A 318 13.46 -6.57 13.13
CA SER A 318 12.26 -6.97 12.41
C SER A 318 11.87 -8.41 12.79
N PRO A 319 10.60 -8.66 13.19
CA PRO A 319 10.18 -10.01 13.55
C PRO A 319 9.99 -10.91 12.32
N TYR A 320 10.09 -10.36 11.10
CA TYR A 320 9.74 -11.03 9.86
C TYR A 320 10.96 -11.31 8.94
N LEU A 321 12.17 -11.24 9.49
CA LEU A 321 13.37 -11.68 8.79
C LEU A 321 13.23 -13.14 8.38
N TYR A 322 13.47 -13.44 7.11
CA TYR A 322 13.39 -14.79 6.58
C TYR A 322 14.49 -15.03 5.52
N PRO A 323 15.18 -16.19 5.54
CA PRO A 323 15.28 -17.07 6.70
C PRO A 323 16.02 -16.37 7.86
N TRP A 324 15.67 -16.69 9.11
CA TRP A 324 16.34 -16.13 10.29
C TRP A 324 16.58 -17.25 11.31
N PRO A 325 17.76 -17.34 11.98
CA PRO A 325 18.87 -16.37 12.04
C PRO A 325 20.02 -16.65 11.06
N GLU A 326 19.72 -16.78 9.77
CA GLU A 326 20.73 -17.00 8.73
C GLU A 326 21.45 -15.70 8.34
N ARG A 327 22.62 -15.83 7.70
CA ARG A 327 23.40 -14.70 7.18
C ARG A 327 22.84 -14.12 5.88
N GLN A 328 21.96 -14.85 5.20
CA GLN A 328 21.32 -14.42 3.97
C GLN A 328 19.83 -14.30 4.26
N VAL A 329 19.35 -13.06 4.32
CA VAL A 329 17.96 -12.74 4.67
C VAL A 329 17.32 -11.95 3.54
N PHE A 330 16.02 -12.10 3.36
CA PHE A 330 15.24 -11.24 2.47
C PHE A 330 14.83 -9.96 3.20
N ASP A 331 14.98 -8.83 2.52
CA ASP A 331 14.43 -7.56 2.96
C ASP A 331 12.94 -7.41 2.62
N HIS A 332 12.39 -6.23 2.90
CA HIS A 332 10.99 -5.90 2.67
C HIS A 332 10.58 -5.78 1.19
N GLU A 333 11.55 -5.74 0.27
CA GLU A 333 11.34 -5.80 -1.19
C GLU A 333 11.64 -7.21 -1.75
N TYR A 334 11.90 -8.20 -0.88
CA TYR A 334 12.33 -9.55 -1.22
C TYR A 334 13.71 -9.63 -1.89
N GLU A 335 14.55 -8.61 -1.69
CA GLU A 335 15.95 -8.62 -2.14
C GLU A 335 16.83 -9.30 -1.09
N LEU A 336 17.86 -10.01 -1.57
CA LEU A 336 18.77 -10.73 -0.69
C LEU A 336 19.77 -9.77 -0.03
N VAL A 337 19.79 -9.73 1.29
CA VAL A 337 20.77 -8.99 2.08
C VAL A 337 21.74 -9.97 2.74
N GLU A 338 23.03 -9.79 2.46
CA GLU A 338 24.10 -10.53 3.11
C GLU A 338 24.53 -9.82 4.41
N LEU A 339 24.51 -10.59 5.50
CA LEU A 339 24.89 -10.16 6.84
C LEU A 339 26.23 -10.79 7.24
N SER A 340 27.05 -10.03 7.95
CA SER A 340 28.20 -10.56 8.67
C SER A 340 27.78 -11.29 9.95
N GLU A 341 28.66 -12.11 10.52
CA GLU A 341 28.41 -12.76 11.82
C GLU A 341 28.17 -11.74 12.94
N ALA A 342 28.90 -10.63 12.91
CA ALA A 342 28.73 -9.53 13.86
C ALA A 342 27.34 -8.88 13.72
N GLU A 343 26.84 -8.70 12.49
CA GLU A 343 25.51 -8.14 12.23
C GLU A 343 24.38 -9.07 12.69
N VAL A 344 24.52 -10.38 12.46
CA VAL A 344 23.54 -11.36 12.99
C VAL A 344 23.50 -11.31 14.52
N ALA A 345 24.67 -11.34 15.17
CA ALA A 345 24.76 -11.25 16.64
C ALA A 345 24.21 -9.92 17.18
N PHE A 346 24.46 -8.82 16.49
CA PHE A 346 23.90 -7.50 16.81
C PHE A 346 22.37 -7.49 16.70
N LEU A 347 21.81 -7.95 15.58
CA LEU A 347 20.36 -8.02 15.34
C LEU A 347 19.66 -8.94 16.37
N GLN A 348 20.29 -10.04 16.79
CA GLN A 348 19.77 -10.91 17.85
C GLN A 348 19.60 -10.18 19.20
N ARG A 349 20.43 -9.16 19.47
CA ARG A 349 20.37 -8.33 20.68
C ARG A 349 19.44 -7.13 20.57
N CYS A 350 18.99 -6.78 19.36
CA CYS A 350 18.09 -5.65 19.10
C CYS A 350 16.66 -5.97 19.56
N ASN A 351 16.39 -5.75 20.84
CA ASN A 351 15.10 -6.02 21.50
C ASN A 351 14.45 -4.78 22.13
N GLY A 352 14.98 -3.58 21.83
CA GLY A 352 14.48 -2.31 22.34
C GLY A 352 14.84 -1.99 23.80
N ARG A 353 15.76 -2.74 24.44
CA ARG A 353 16.12 -2.53 25.86
C ARG A 353 17.43 -1.77 26.09
N GLN A 354 18.32 -1.78 25.11
CA GLN A 354 19.62 -1.09 25.15
C GLN A 354 19.73 -0.16 23.96
N THR A 355 20.47 0.93 24.10
CA THR A 355 20.67 1.89 23.01
C THR A 355 21.57 1.33 21.92
N LEU A 356 21.47 1.86 20.70
CA LEU A 356 22.32 1.49 19.57
C LEU A 356 23.81 1.65 19.91
N GLY A 357 24.20 2.76 20.56
CA GLY A 357 25.58 3.00 20.97
C GLY A 357 26.12 1.95 21.96
N GLN A 358 25.25 1.32 22.77
CA GLN A 358 25.61 0.22 23.66
C GLN A 358 25.69 -1.14 22.95
N LEU A 359 24.99 -1.30 21.83
CA LEU A 359 24.82 -2.59 21.15
C LEU A 359 25.72 -2.76 19.93
N ARG A 360 25.90 -1.71 19.13
CA ARG A 360 26.49 -1.80 17.78
C ARG A 360 27.95 -2.24 17.77
N GLY A 361 28.68 -2.06 18.88
CA GLY A 361 30.11 -2.37 18.94
C GLY A 361 30.86 -1.66 17.81
N ASP A 362 31.57 -2.44 17.00
CA ASP A 362 32.36 -1.93 15.87
C ASP A 362 31.54 -1.75 14.57
N ILE A 363 30.25 -2.06 14.55
CA ILE A 363 29.40 -1.84 13.37
C ILE A 363 29.26 -0.33 13.14
N ALA A 364 29.67 0.10 11.94
CA ALA A 364 29.62 1.49 11.54
C ALA A 364 28.17 2.00 11.44
N GLN A 365 27.94 3.25 11.81
CA GLN A 365 26.61 3.87 11.74
C GLN A 365 26.04 3.89 10.31
N ALA A 366 26.87 4.06 9.29
CA ALA A 366 26.44 3.94 7.89
C ALA A 366 25.81 2.57 7.61
N ARG A 367 26.41 1.50 8.13
CA ARG A 367 25.86 0.15 7.98
C ARG A 367 24.56 -0.04 8.77
N ILE A 368 24.43 0.58 9.96
CA ILE A 368 23.16 0.60 10.70
C ILE A 368 22.05 1.27 9.87
N ARG A 369 22.36 2.37 9.16
CA ARG A 369 21.40 3.05 8.27
C ARG A 369 20.97 2.16 7.11
N GLU A 370 21.89 1.43 6.49
CA GLU A 370 21.54 0.43 5.46
C GLU A 370 20.60 -0.65 6.02
N LEU A 371 20.89 -1.20 7.21
CA LEU A 371 20.01 -2.20 7.84
C LEU A 371 18.60 -1.65 8.16
N LEU A 372 18.48 -0.34 8.44
CA LEU A 372 17.20 0.35 8.61
C LEU A 372 16.48 0.54 7.28
N GLU A 373 17.19 0.92 6.21
CA GLU A 373 16.65 1.05 4.85
C GLU A 373 16.09 -0.28 4.34
N HIS A 374 16.77 -1.40 4.64
CA HIS A 374 16.29 -2.75 4.33
C HIS A 374 15.21 -3.28 5.29
N PHE A 375 14.77 -2.49 6.27
CA PHE A 375 13.76 -2.88 7.27
C PHE A 375 14.14 -4.12 8.10
N LEU A 376 15.45 -4.36 8.28
CA LEU A 376 15.92 -5.47 9.10
C LEU A 376 15.84 -5.14 10.60
N LEU A 377 15.80 -3.86 10.95
CA LEU A 377 15.44 -3.36 12.27
C LEU A 377 14.60 -2.08 12.18
N GLN A 378 14.04 -1.67 13.31
CA GLN A 378 13.37 -0.40 13.52
C GLN A 378 13.98 0.30 14.74
N LEU A 379 13.83 1.61 14.83
CA LEU A 379 14.27 2.37 15.99
C LEU A 379 13.08 2.86 16.80
N ALA A 380 12.97 2.43 18.04
CA ALA A 380 12.16 3.14 19.02
C ALA A 380 12.99 4.32 19.57
N PRO A 381 12.41 5.51 19.72
CA PRO A 381 13.11 6.61 20.36
C PRO A 381 13.32 6.27 21.85
N PRO A 382 14.41 6.73 22.47
CA PRO A 382 14.60 6.55 23.90
C PRO A 382 13.51 7.33 24.66
N PRO A 383 13.06 6.83 25.82
CA PRO A 383 12.03 7.49 26.63
C PRO A 383 12.39 8.96 26.88
N GLY A 384 11.49 9.88 26.50
CA GLY A 384 11.70 11.33 26.72
C GLY A 384 12.32 12.09 25.55
N LEU A 385 12.85 11.43 24.51
CA LEU A 385 13.40 12.11 23.33
C LEU A 385 12.31 12.78 22.48
N LEU A 386 11.15 12.12 22.40
CA LEU A 386 9.97 12.69 21.77
C LEU A 386 9.32 13.70 22.72
N SER A 387 9.22 14.97 22.27
CA SER A 387 8.49 16.01 22.98
C SER A 387 7.04 15.56 23.23
N SER A 388 6.34 16.17 24.19
CA SER A 388 4.91 15.87 24.40
C SER A 388 4.04 16.13 23.16
N LYS A 389 4.54 16.88 22.16
CA LYS A 389 3.88 17.08 20.86
C LYS A 389 4.12 15.94 19.86
N MET A 390 5.18 15.15 20.07
CA MET A 390 5.58 14.02 19.22
C MET A 390 5.01 12.67 19.69
N ARG A 391 4.51 12.60 20.93
CA ARG A 391 3.83 11.41 21.46
C ARG A 391 2.36 11.49 21.05
N VAL A 392 1.99 10.83 19.96
CA VAL A 392 0.61 10.76 19.49
C VAL A 392 0.12 9.32 19.45
#